data_AF-I0FEM1-F1
#
_entry.id   AF-I0FEM1-F1
#
_cell.length_a   1.000
_cell.length_b   1.000
_cell.length_c   1.000
_cell.angle_alpha   90.00
_cell.angle_beta   90.00
_cell.angle_gamma   90.00
#
_symmetry.space_group_name_H-M   'P 1'
#
loop_
_entity.id
_entity.type
_entity.pdbx_description
1 polymer ?
#
loop_
_entity_poly.entity_id
_entity_poly.type
_entity_poly.pdbx_seq_one_letter_code
_entity_poly.pdbx_strand_id
1 'polypeptide(L)'
;MVMGCNSGGVGGEGTGGGEGRGLSGAMMEVGRSAERAFYSFIELMSDVLGFTAKVDTKKSDVGNYFNSLGIKLGEATKELEEVAKKSEVGVGKGEESKDGKNAIREAIDQAKGVLGKLKGHLESLKGIGDDKVVGYANNAQGIGTAPDDVQLKTILGVLKDIMKIATDVGGKALEVGVTTLTVNGVDNKDGAKILATSGASNPGANDAGKAAIILASVTGKEMLDSIVKS
;
A
#
# COMPACT_ATOMS: atom_id res chain seq x y z
N MET A 1 52.66 -65.01 -4.21
CA MET A 1 51.99 -63.86 -4.85
C MET A 1 50.67 -64.41 -5.38
N VAL A 2 49.54 -64.24 -4.70
CA VAL A 2 48.77 -62.99 -4.56
C VAL A 2 48.29 -62.81 -3.12
N MET A 3 48.51 -61.63 -2.55
CA MET A 3 47.94 -61.16 -1.29
C MET A 3 46.47 -60.77 -1.51
N GLY A 4 45.53 -61.51 -0.92
CA GLY A 4 44.13 -61.09 -0.82
C GLY A 4 43.88 -60.60 0.60
N CYS A 5 43.84 -59.28 0.78
CA CYS A 5 43.60 -58.65 2.07
C CYS A 5 42.14 -58.75 2.53
N ASN A 6 42.08 -59.02 3.83
CA ASN A 6 41.02 -59.04 4.82
C ASN A 6 40.00 -57.88 4.82
N SER A 7 38.76 -58.23 5.22
CA SER A 7 37.76 -57.55 6.07
C SER A 7 37.64 -56.02 6.10
N GLY A 8 36.40 -55.54 5.99
CA GLY A 8 36.01 -54.23 6.49
C GLY A 8 34.55 -53.85 6.26
N GLY A 9 33.65 -54.34 7.13
CA GLY A 9 32.49 -53.58 7.62
C GLY A 9 31.42 -53.13 6.62
N VAL A 10 30.36 -53.92 6.50
CA VAL A 10 29.01 -53.38 6.28
C VAL A 10 28.57 -52.72 7.60
N GLY A 11 28.92 -51.44 7.78
CA GLY A 11 28.18 -50.53 8.66
C GLY A 11 27.00 -50.02 7.83
N GLY A 12 25.73 -50.28 8.19
CA GLY A 12 25.19 -49.95 9.49
C GLY A 12 24.79 -48.49 9.46
N GLU A 13 23.47 -48.25 9.53
CA GLU A 13 22.79 -46.95 9.50
C GLU A 13 23.61 -45.81 10.10
N GLY A 14 23.96 -44.85 9.23
CA GLY A 14 24.32 -43.50 9.62
C GLY A 14 23.08 -42.61 9.56
N THR A 15 22.23 -42.68 10.58
CA THR A 15 21.41 -41.55 11.02
C THR A 15 22.35 -40.42 11.47
N GLY A 16 22.92 -39.71 10.49
CA GLY A 16 23.71 -38.51 10.69
C GLY A 16 22.82 -37.30 10.41
N GLY A 17 22.24 -36.74 11.48
CA GLY A 17 21.55 -35.46 11.47
C GLY A 17 22.49 -34.31 11.11
N GLY A 18 22.81 -34.20 9.83
CA GLY A 18 23.41 -33.02 9.24
C GLY A 18 22.35 -32.33 8.38
N GLU A 19 22.11 -31.05 8.66
CA GLU A 19 21.32 -30.11 7.85
C GLU A 19 21.97 -29.88 6.47
N GLY A 20 22.12 -30.95 5.69
CA GLY A 20 22.68 -30.94 4.34
C GLY A 20 21.57 -31.12 3.33
N ARG A 21 20.57 -30.23 3.31
CA ARG A 21 19.66 -30.18 2.16
C ARG A 21 20.48 -29.69 0.97
N GLY A 22 20.79 -30.58 0.03
CA GLY A 22 21.49 -30.22 -1.20
C GLY A 22 20.79 -29.08 -1.95
N LEU A 23 21.43 -28.53 -2.97
CA LEU A 23 20.97 -27.36 -3.75
C LEU A 23 19.47 -27.39 -4.13
N SER A 24 18.94 -28.58 -4.47
CA SER A 24 17.52 -28.78 -4.77
C SER A 24 16.58 -28.56 -3.57
N GLY A 25 17.00 -28.90 -2.35
CA GLY A 25 16.23 -28.67 -1.13
C GLY A 25 16.21 -27.19 -0.73
N ALA A 26 17.35 -26.49 -0.87
CA ALA A 26 17.43 -25.05 -0.64
C ALA A 26 16.55 -24.26 -1.62
N MET A 27 16.61 -24.58 -2.92
CA MET A 27 15.73 -23.96 -3.91
C MET A 27 14.24 -24.24 -3.65
N MET A 28 13.88 -25.44 -3.17
CA MET A 28 12.50 -25.76 -2.82
C MET A 28 12.00 -24.91 -1.64
N GLU A 29 12.85 -24.62 -0.65
CA GLU A 29 12.51 -23.74 0.47
C GLU A 29 12.37 -22.27 0.06
N VAL A 30 13.25 -21.78 -0.81
CA VAL A 30 13.14 -20.44 -1.43
C VAL A 30 11.83 -20.33 -2.19
N GLY A 31 11.49 -21.31 -3.03
CA GLY A 31 10.24 -21.33 -3.80
C GLY A 31 9.00 -21.28 -2.91
N ARG A 32 8.95 -22.10 -1.85
CA ARG A 32 7.85 -22.06 -0.86
C ARG A 32 7.75 -20.72 -0.12
N SER A 33 8.89 -20.08 0.14
CA SER A 33 8.91 -18.76 0.78
C SER A 33 8.42 -17.68 -0.18
N ALA A 34 8.83 -17.74 -1.45
CA ALA A 34 8.40 -16.80 -2.48
C ALA A 34 6.89 -16.89 -2.72
N GLU A 35 6.33 -18.09 -2.70
CA GLU A 35 4.89 -18.32 -2.77
C GLU A 35 4.13 -17.63 -1.61
N ARG A 36 4.63 -17.74 -0.38
CA ARG A 36 4.02 -17.05 0.77
C ARG A 36 4.05 -15.53 0.63
N ALA A 37 5.20 -14.98 0.27
CA ALA A 37 5.34 -13.54 0.02
C ALA A 37 4.39 -13.06 -1.09
N PHE A 38 4.21 -13.87 -2.14
CA PHE A 38 3.26 -13.58 -3.21
C PHE A 38 1.81 -13.58 -2.72
N TYR A 39 1.38 -14.57 -1.93
CA TYR A 39 0.02 -14.58 -1.37
C TYR A 39 -0.25 -13.43 -0.42
N SER A 40 0.70 -13.05 0.44
CA SER A 40 0.56 -11.87 1.30
C SER A 40 0.40 -10.58 0.49
N PHE A 41 1.07 -10.48 -0.67
CA PHE A 41 0.88 -9.36 -1.57
C PHE A 41 -0.49 -9.37 -2.27
N ILE A 42 -1.00 -10.55 -2.66
CA ILE A 42 -2.35 -10.70 -3.24
C ILE A 42 -3.43 -10.30 -2.23
N GLU A 43 -3.29 -10.71 -0.97
CA GLU A 43 -4.18 -10.28 0.11
C GLU A 43 -4.21 -8.76 0.23
N LEU A 44 -3.03 -8.13 0.31
CA LEU A 44 -2.90 -6.68 0.34
C LEU A 44 -3.61 -6.00 -0.85
N MET A 45 -3.42 -6.49 -2.08
CA MET A 45 -4.10 -5.94 -3.26
C MET A 45 -5.62 -6.07 -3.16
N SER A 46 -6.12 -7.19 -2.62
CA SER A 46 -7.55 -7.39 -2.40
C SER A 46 -8.10 -6.38 -1.39
N ASP A 47 -7.38 -6.08 -0.32
CA ASP A 47 -7.82 -5.09 0.67
C ASP A 47 -7.80 -3.67 0.12
N VAL A 48 -6.81 -3.33 -0.73
CA VAL A 48 -6.75 -2.04 -1.43
C VAL A 48 -8.03 -1.80 -2.25
N LEU A 49 -8.59 -2.87 -2.83
CA LEU A 49 -9.86 -2.86 -3.56
C LEU A 49 -11.09 -2.99 -2.64
N GLY A 50 -10.89 -3.31 -1.36
CA GLY A 50 -11.94 -3.69 -0.42
C GLY A 50 -12.62 -2.52 0.30
N PHE A 51 -12.11 -1.29 0.19
CA PHE A 51 -12.74 -0.14 0.85
C PHE A 51 -13.91 0.43 0.04
N THR A 52 -15.13 0.03 0.41
CA THR A 52 -16.36 0.61 -0.13
C THR A 52 -17.01 1.52 0.92
N ALA A 53 -17.02 2.83 0.64
CA ALA A 53 -17.70 3.79 1.49
C ALA A 53 -19.23 3.56 1.45
N LYS A 54 -19.85 3.62 2.63
CA LYS A 54 -21.28 3.50 2.87
C LYS A 54 -21.82 4.79 3.50
N VAL A 55 -23.13 4.91 3.59
CA VAL A 55 -23.81 6.09 4.18
C VAL A 55 -23.45 6.33 5.65
N ASP A 56 -23.04 5.28 6.35
CA ASP A 56 -22.64 5.27 7.75
C ASP A 56 -21.12 5.23 7.95
N THR A 57 -20.32 5.24 6.88
CA THR A 57 -18.85 5.29 6.97
C THR A 57 -18.42 6.56 7.67
N LYS A 58 -17.70 6.40 8.78
CA LYS A 58 -17.12 7.51 9.54
C LYS A 58 -15.84 7.98 8.90
N LYS A 59 -15.45 9.23 9.16
CA LYS A 59 -14.15 9.72 8.74
C LYS A 59 -13.02 8.96 9.43
N SER A 60 -13.20 8.55 10.70
CA SER A 60 -12.25 7.70 11.42
C SER A 60 -12.07 6.31 10.79
N ASP A 61 -13.07 5.78 10.08
CA ASP A 61 -12.94 4.51 9.34
C ASP A 61 -11.93 4.63 8.20
N VAL A 62 -11.78 5.81 7.58
CA VAL A 62 -10.77 6.08 6.55
C VAL A 62 -9.37 6.02 7.14
N GLY A 63 -9.14 6.60 8.31
CA GLY A 63 -7.86 6.51 9.01
C GLY A 63 -7.53 5.08 9.47
N ASN A 64 -8.54 4.34 9.93
CA ASN A 64 -8.40 2.93 10.28
C ASN A 64 -8.04 2.07 9.07
N TYR A 65 -8.64 2.36 7.91
CA TYR A 65 -8.34 1.68 6.66
C TYR A 65 -6.87 1.86 6.24
N PHE A 66 -6.36 3.10 6.20
CA PHE A 66 -4.95 3.33 5.89
C PHE A 66 -4.00 2.64 6.88
N ASN A 67 -4.32 2.67 8.18
CA ASN A 67 -3.54 1.96 9.19
C ASN A 67 -3.54 0.43 8.96
N SER A 68 -4.68 -0.16 8.59
CA SER A 68 -4.77 -1.59 8.26
C SER A 68 -3.89 -1.95 7.05
N LEU A 69 -3.90 -1.14 5.99
CA LEU A 69 -3.01 -1.32 4.85
C LEU A 69 -1.53 -1.25 5.25
N GLY A 70 -1.15 -0.30 6.11
CA GLY A 70 0.21 -0.17 6.63
C GLY A 70 0.67 -1.42 7.41
N ILE A 71 -0.21 -2.01 8.22
CA ILE A 71 0.07 -3.25 8.94
C ILE A 71 0.33 -4.40 7.97
N LYS A 72 -0.56 -4.61 6.99
CA LYS A 72 -0.43 -5.69 5.99
C LYS A 72 0.79 -5.53 5.09
N LEU A 73 1.15 -4.30 4.71
CA LEU A 73 2.43 -4.02 4.04
C LEU A 73 3.63 -4.44 4.89
N GLY A 74 3.55 -4.23 6.21
CA GLY A 74 4.55 -4.70 7.15
C GLY A 74 4.66 -6.23 7.19
N GLU A 75 3.54 -6.95 7.08
CA GLU A 75 3.50 -8.41 7.03
C GLU A 75 4.09 -8.94 5.71
N ALA A 76 3.69 -8.38 4.57
CA ALA A 76 4.26 -8.73 3.26
C ALA A 76 5.79 -8.46 3.22
N THR A 77 6.25 -7.37 3.84
CA THR A 77 7.68 -7.04 3.98
C THR A 77 8.44 -8.08 4.81
N LYS A 78 7.81 -8.68 5.84
CA LYS A 78 8.41 -9.77 6.63
C LYS A 78 8.52 -11.05 5.80
N GLU A 79 7.50 -11.41 5.03
CA GLU A 79 7.56 -12.60 4.18
C GLU A 79 8.65 -12.46 3.10
N LEU A 80 8.84 -11.27 2.52
CA LEU A 80 9.96 -10.99 1.62
C LEU A 80 11.32 -11.19 2.30
N GLU A 81 11.47 -10.77 3.56
CA GLU A 81 12.71 -11.00 4.32
C GLU A 81 13.01 -12.50 4.50
N GLU A 82 11.99 -13.33 4.68
CA GLU A 82 12.18 -14.79 4.78
C GLU A 82 12.64 -15.41 3.45
N VAL A 83 12.19 -14.86 2.31
CA VAL A 83 12.72 -15.25 0.99
C VAL A 83 14.21 -14.92 0.90
N ALA A 84 14.60 -13.72 1.30
CA ALA A 84 15.99 -13.26 1.29
C ALA A 84 16.89 -14.19 2.11
N LYS A 85 16.54 -14.44 3.38
CA LYS A 85 17.32 -15.32 4.26
C LYS A 85 17.49 -16.73 3.68
N LYS A 86 16.44 -17.33 3.14
CA LYS A 86 16.50 -18.68 2.56
C LYS A 86 17.31 -18.73 1.27
N SER A 87 17.34 -17.63 0.51
CA SER A 87 18.13 -17.55 -0.72
C SER A 87 19.64 -17.51 -0.47
N GLU A 88 20.07 -17.24 0.76
CA GLU A 88 21.48 -17.25 1.17
C GLU A 88 21.96 -18.67 1.55
N VAL A 89 21.04 -19.63 1.73
CA VAL A 89 21.37 -21.01 2.10
C VAL A 89 21.74 -21.82 0.85
N GLY A 90 22.93 -22.44 0.84
CA GLY A 90 23.38 -23.31 -0.25
C GLY A 90 24.23 -22.64 -1.34
N VAL A 91 24.43 -21.32 -1.27
CA VAL A 91 25.52 -20.64 -2.00
C VAL A 91 26.82 -21.01 -1.28
N GLY A 92 27.60 -21.92 -1.86
CA GLY A 92 28.86 -22.35 -1.26
C GLY A 92 29.72 -21.14 -0.91
N LYS A 93 30.35 -21.16 0.28
CA LYS A 93 31.41 -20.21 0.66
C LYS A 93 32.70 -20.43 -0.17
N GLY A 94 32.57 -20.81 -1.43
CA GLY A 94 33.66 -20.88 -2.40
C GLY A 94 34.03 -19.49 -2.88
N GLU A 95 35.22 -19.34 -3.43
CA GLU A 95 35.88 -18.05 -3.67
C GLU A 95 35.14 -17.11 -4.65
N GLU A 96 34.17 -17.63 -5.39
CA GLU A 96 33.25 -16.85 -6.26
C GLU A 96 32.23 -16.02 -5.45
N SER A 97 32.06 -16.31 -4.17
CA SER A 97 31.16 -15.60 -3.24
C SER A 97 31.79 -14.38 -2.57
N LYS A 98 33.03 -14.02 -2.92
CA LYS A 98 33.76 -12.90 -2.30
C LYS A 98 33.36 -11.53 -2.86
N ASP A 99 32.83 -11.49 -4.09
CA ASP A 99 32.34 -10.27 -4.76
C ASP A 99 30.84 -10.33 -5.15
N GLY A 100 30.22 -11.51 -5.08
CA GLY A 100 28.89 -11.78 -5.62
C GLY A 100 27.76 -11.48 -4.64
N LYS A 101 27.21 -10.27 -4.67
CA LYS A 101 25.97 -9.95 -3.96
C LYS A 101 24.86 -10.89 -4.43
N ASN A 102 24.15 -11.51 -3.48
CA ASN A 102 22.99 -12.32 -3.78
C ASN A 102 21.93 -11.42 -4.45
N ALA A 103 21.72 -11.60 -5.75
CA ALA A 103 20.79 -10.76 -6.52
C ALA A 103 19.35 -10.81 -5.97
N ILE A 104 18.94 -11.94 -5.37
CA ILE A 104 17.64 -12.07 -4.70
C ILE A 104 17.61 -11.16 -3.46
N ARG A 105 18.68 -11.16 -2.66
CA ARG A 105 18.80 -10.28 -1.49
C ARG A 105 18.73 -8.81 -1.90
N GLU A 106 19.48 -8.41 -2.91
CA GLU A 106 19.49 -7.02 -3.38
C GLU A 106 18.12 -6.57 -3.90
N ALA A 107 17.45 -7.40 -4.70
CA ALA A 107 16.12 -7.10 -5.21
C ALA A 107 15.09 -6.98 -4.06
N ILE A 108 15.18 -7.86 -3.06
CA ILE A 108 14.31 -7.82 -1.88
C ILE A 108 14.59 -6.57 -1.04
N ASP A 109 15.83 -6.20 -0.81
CA ASP A 109 16.17 -5.01 -0.01
C ASP A 109 15.68 -3.72 -0.69
N GLN A 110 15.77 -3.64 -2.01
CA GLN A 110 15.19 -2.53 -2.78
C GLN A 110 13.67 -2.48 -2.63
N ALA A 111 12.99 -3.63 -2.81
CA ALA A 111 11.53 -3.72 -2.66
C ALA A 111 11.08 -3.33 -1.26
N LYS A 112 11.74 -3.85 -0.22
CA LYS A 112 11.49 -3.51 1.18
C LYS A 112 11.73 -2.03 1.47
N GLY A 113 12.74 -1.41 0.85
CA GLY A 113 12.98 0.03 0.96
C GLY A 113 11.79 0.86 0.47
N VAL A 114 11.19 0.48 -0.66
CA VAL A 114 9.98 1.12 -1.21
C VAL A 114 8.77 0.86 -0.31
N LEU A 115 8.51 -0.40 0.05
CA LEU A 115 7.37 -0.79 0.87
C LEU A 115 7.44 -0.18 2.28
N GLY A 116 8.64 -0.04 2.84
CA GLY A 116 8.88 0.62 4.13
C GLY A 116 8.51 2.10 4.12
N LYS A 117 8.86 2.83 3.05
CA LYS A 117 8.43 4.23 2.88
C LYS A 117 6.91 4.33 2.76
N LEU A 118 6.30 3.50 1.90
CA LEU A 118 4.85 3.48 1.72
C LEU A 118 4.13 3.17 3.04
N LYS A 119 4.61 2.16 3.78
CA LYS A 119 4.10 1.83 5.10
C LYS A 119 4.16 3.02 6.06
N GLY A 120 5.29 3.72 6.15
CA GLY A 120 5.45 4.88 7.05
C GLY A 120 4.43 5.99 6.74
N HIS A 121 4.19 6.26 5.46
CA HIS A 121 3.16 7.21 5.04
C HIS A 121 1.74 6.76 5.42
N LEU A 122 1.41 5.49 5.22
CA LEU A 122 0.09 4.95 5.62
C LEU A 122 -0.10 4.98 7.13
N GLU A 123 0.95 4.68 7.91
CA GLU A 123 0.94 4.80 9.37
C GLU A 123 0.76 6.26 9.83
N SER A 124 1.27 7.25 9.10
CA SER A 124 1.01 8.67 9.43
C SER A 124 -0.44 9.11 9.20
N LEU A 125 -1.20 8.37 8.37
CA LEU A 125 -2.64 8.58 8.19
C LEU A 125 -3.47 7.87 9.27
N LYS A 126 -2.83 7.13 10.18
CA LYS A 126 -3.52 6.54 11.32
C LYS A 126 -4.15 7.65 12.17
N GLY A 127 -5.43 7.49 12.50
CA GLY A 127 -6.14 8.39 13.40
C GLY A 127 -6.58 9.71 12.76
N ILE A 128 -6.47 9.87 11.44
CA ILE A 128 -7.18 10.94 10.74
C ILE A 128 -8.70 10.73 10.81
N GLY A 129 -9.44 11.82 10.68
CA GLY A 129 -10.90 11.81 10.72
C GLY A 129 -11.46 11.88 12.13
N ASP A 130 -12.74 12.22 12.20
CA ASP A 130 -13.55 12.27 13.42
C ASP A 130 -14.65 11.18 13.37
N ASP A 131 -15.46 11.08 14.43
CA ASP A 131 -16.56 10.12 14.51
C ASP A 131 -17.77 10.49 13.64
N LYS A 132 -17.71 11.60 12.90
CA LYS A 132 -18.79 11.99 12.00
C LYS A 132 -18.71 11.15 10.73
N VAL A 133 -19.87 10.92 10.13
CA VAL A 133 -19.97 10.27 8.83
C VAL A 133 -19.31 11.12 7.73
N VAL A 134 -18.75 10.45 6.73
CA VAL A 134 -18.32 11.12 5.50
C VAL A 134 -19.55 11.77 4.85
N GLY A 135 -19.44 13.05 4.48
CA GLY A 135 -20.57 13.83 3.99
C GLY A 135 -21.49 14.39 5.09
N TYR A 136 -21.09 14.35 6.36
CA TYR A 136 -21.83 15.01 7.44
C TYR A 136 -22.12 16.48 7.10
N ALA A 137 -23.40 16.84 7.10
CA ALA A 137 -23.89 18.20 6.97
C ALA A 137 -24.57 18.62 8.27
N ASN A 138 -24.38 19.88 8.66
CA ASN A 138 -25.08 20.43 9.81
C ASN A 138 -26.52 20.78 9.40
N ASN A 139 -27.49 20.38 10.22
CA ASN A 139 -28.91 20.63 9.96
C ASN A 139 -29.34 22.05 10.35
N ALA A 140 -28.50 22.77 11.10
CA ALA A 140 -28.76 24.16 11.47
C ALA A 140 -28.32 25.11 10.34
N GLN A 141 -29.28 25.85 9.80
CA GLN A 141 -29.04 26.79 8.71
C GLN A 141 -28.00 27.85 9.09
N GLY A 142 -27.01 28.07 8.22
CA GLY A 142 -25.95 29.06 8.43
C GLY A 142 -24.86 28.66 9.43
N ILE A 143 -24.85 27.40 9.90
CA ILE A 143 -23.83 26.88 10.80
C ILE A 143 -22.94 25.89 10.06
N GLY A 144 -21.93 26.39 9.36
CA GLY A 144 -20.85 25.57 8.86
C GLY A 144 -19.75 25.39 9.91
N THR A 145 -18.86 24.42 9.71
CA THR A 145 -17.69 24.22 10.57
C THR A 145 -16.45 24.27 9.69
N ALA A 146 -15.49 25.11 10.06
CA ALA A 146 -14.20 25.12 9.39
C ALA A 146 -13.54 23.74 9.53
N PRO A 147 -12.86 23.24 8.49
CA PRO A 147 -12.13 22.00 8.60
C PRO A 147 -10.96 22.13 9.57
N ASP A 148 -10.42 21.01 10.02
CA ASP A 148 -9.12 20.97 10.69
C ASP A 148 -8.02 21.16 9.63
N ASP A 149 -7.56 22.39 9.48
CA ASP A 149 -6.52 22.76 8.51
C ASP A 149 -5.20 21.99 8.72
N VAL A 150 -4.86 21.64 9.96
CA VAL A 150 -3.63 20.90 10.28
C VAL A 150 -3.76 19.46 9.79
N GLN A 151 -4.89 18.83 10.09
CA GLN A 151 -5.18 17.48 9.63
C GLN A 151 -5.28 17.43 8.09
N LEU A 152 -5.94 18.40 7.44
CA LEU A 152 -6.03 18.46 5.97
C LEU A 152 -4.66 18.60 5.32
N LYS A 153 -3.79 19.49 5.82
CA LYS A 153 -2.43 19.65 5.30
C LYS A 153 -1.58 18.40 5.48
N THR A 154 -1.78 17.70 6.59
CA THR A 154 -1.10 16.42 6.86
C THR A 154 -1.51 15.36 5.82
N ILE A 155 -2.81 15.18 5.60
CA ILE A 155 -3.34 14.25 4.60
C ILE A 155 -2.80 14.60 3.21
N LEU A 156 -2.86 15.87 2.82
CA LEU A 156 -2.38 16.36 1.53
C LEU A 156 -0.88 16.07 1.33
N GLY A 157 -0.04 16.37 2.33
CA GLY A 157 1.39 16.10 2.27
C GLY A 157 1.70 14.62 2.08
N VAL A 158 1.01 13.76 2.85
CA VAL A 158 1.20 12.32 2.76
C VAL A 158 0.76 11.75 1.40
N LEU A 159 -0.38 12.21 0.85
CA LEU A 159 -0.83 11.79 -0.48
C LEU A 159 0.16 12.21 -1.58
N LYS A 160 0.75 13.40 -1.47
CA LYS A 160 1.83 13.86 -2.36
C LYS A 160 3.05 12.94 -2.27
N ASP A 161 3.47 12.58 -1.07
CA ASP A 161 4.63 11.70 -0.86
C ASP A 161 4.38 10.28 -1.39
N ILE A 162 3.18 9.72 -1.17
CA ILE A 162 2.79 8.42 -1.73
C ILE A 162 2.83 8.46 -3.26
N MET A 163 2.28 9.52 -3.86
CA MET A 163 2.31 9.67 -5.33
C MET A 163 3.73 9.82 -5.86
N LYS A 164 4.59 10.55 -5.15
CA LYS A 164 6.00 10.68 -5.51
C LYS A 164 6.71 9.33 -5.50
N ILE A 165 6.49 8.51 -4.47
CA ILE A 165 7.05 7.15 -4.41
C ILE A 165 6.57 6.34 -5.62
N ALA A 166 5.28 6.39 -5.94
CA ALA A 166 4.72 5.68 -7.08
C ALA A 166 5.38 6.12 -8.41
N THR A 167 5.61 7.41 -8.61
CA THR A 167 6.29 7.91 -9.83
C THR A 167 7.77 7.56 -9.86
N ASP A 168 8.47 7.62 -8.71
CA ASP A 168 9.91 7.30 -8.60
C ASP A 168 10.19 5.84 -8.98
N VAL A 169 9.22 4.94 -8.78
CA VAL A 169 9.32 3.51 -9.17
C VAL A 169 8.71 3.22 -10.55
N GLY A 170 8.40 4.23 -11.35
CA GLY A 170 7.89 4.08 -12.72
C GLY A 170 6.38 3.85 -12.83
N GLY A 171 5.62 4.15 -11.78
CA GLY A 171 4.16 4.18 -11.82
C GLY A 171 3.63 5.19 -12.84
N LYS A 172 2.49 4.88 -13.47
CA LYS A 172 1.86 5.79 -14.44
C LYS A 172 1.42 7.08 -13.76
N ALA A 173 1.64 8.20 -14.42
CA ALA A 173 1.09 9.49 -14.01
C ALA A 173 -0.44 9.43 -13.93
N LEU A 174 -1.01 10.23 -13.03
CA LEU A 174 -2.45 10.39 -12.92
C LEU A 174 -3.00 11.09 -14.17
N GLU A 175 -4.26 10.78 -14.49
CA GLU A 175 -4.98 11.45 -15.56
C GLU A 175 -5.36 12.85 -15.10
N VAL A 176 -4.97 13.86 -15.88
CA VAL A 176 -5.28 15.26 -15.58
C VAL A 176 -6.75 15.51 -15.91
N GLY A 177 -7.51 15.95 -14.91
CA GLY A 177 -8.91 16.32 -15.10
C GLY A 177 -9.04 17.54 -16.00
N VAL A 178 -9.87 17.42 -17.04
CA VAL A 178 -10.25 18.54 -17.92
C VAL A 178 -11.70 18.99 -17.68
N THR A 179 -12.39 18.36 -16.73
CA THR A 179 -13.79 18.60 -16.42
C THR A 179 -14.00 20.03 -15.90
N THR A 180 -15.04 20.68 -16.41
CA THR A 180 -15.44 22.02 -15.99
C THR A 180 -16.62 21.95 -15.02
N LEU A 181 -16.87 23.03 -14.28
CA LEU A 181 -18.07 23.16 -13.44
C LEU A 181 -19.38 23.18 -14.26
N THR A 182 -19.28 23.30 -15.60
CA THR A 182 -20.40 23.16 -16.51
C THR A 182 -20.47 21.73 -17.03
N VAL A 183 -21.52 21.01 -16.65
CA VAL A 183 -21.76 19.62 -17.07
C VAL A 183 -23.00 19.62 -17.96
N ASN A 184 -22.87 19.11 -19.20
CA ASN A 184 -23.95 19.08 -20.19
C ASN A 184 -24.62 20.46 -20.43
N GLY A 185 -23.83 21.54 -20.39
CA GLY A 185 -24.33 22.92 -20.59
C GLY A 185 -25.00 23.55 -19.36
N VAL A 186 -25.02 22.85 -18.21
CA VAL A 186 -25.56 23.36 -16.94
C VAL A 186 -24.44 23.80 -16.02
N ASP A 187 -24.47 25.05 -15.55
CA ASP A 187 -23.50 25.60 -14.58
C ASP A 187 -23.77 25.08 -13.16
N ASN A 188 -22.84 24.29 -12.62
CA ASN A 188 -22.93 23.68 -11.30
C ASN A 188 -22.05 24.37 -10.26
N LYS A 189 -21.45 25.54 -10.54
CA LYS A 189 -20.49 26.20 -9.62
C LYS A 189 -21.01 26.43 -8.20
N ASP A 190 -22.32 26.66 -8.05
CA ASP A 190 -22.94 26.83 -6.74
C ASP A 190 -22.86 25.56 -5.86
N GLY A 191 -22.53 24.40 -6.43
CA GLY A 191 -22.24 23.19 -5.67
C GLY A 191 -21.13 23.40 -4.63
N ALA A 192 -20.18 24.31 -4.85
CA ALA A 192 -19.15 24.65 -3.87
C ALA A 192 -19.70 25.31 -2.60
N LYS A 193 -20.93 25.84 -2.62
CA LYS A 193 -21.57 26.46 -1.44
C LYS A 193 -21.79 25.47 -0.29
N ILE A 194 -21.76 24.16 -0.55
CA ILE A 194 -21.81 23.15 0.53
C ILE A 194 -20.61 23.22 1.48
N LEU A 195 -19.52 23.88 1.07
CA LEU A 195 -18.30 24.07 1.86
C LEU A 195 -18.32 25.39 2.66
N ALA A 196 -19.38 26.20 2.55
CA ALA A 196 -19.46 27.48 3.24
C ALA A 196 -19.50 27.31 4.76
N THR A 197 -18.71 28.12 5.48
CA THR A 197 -18.66 28.12 6.95
C THR A 197 -19.64 29.10 7.58
N SER A 198 -20.06 30.14 6.85
CA SER A 198 -21.11 31.10 7.23
C SER A 198 -21.48 32.05 6.09
N GLY A 199 -22.55 32.84 6.26
CA GLY A 199 -22.83 34.06 5.50
C GLY A 199 -23.72 33.90 4.25
N ALA A 200 -23.65 34.87 3.33
CA ALA A 200 -24.45 34.93 2.10
C ALA A 200 -24.17 33.77 1.10
N SER A 201 -23.14 32.97 1.39
CA SER A 201 -22.74 31.79 0.61
C SER A 201 -23.32 30.48 1.15
N ASN A 202 -24.25 30.53 2.11
CA ASN A 202 -24.91 29.34 2.62
C ASN A 202 -25.56 28.53 1.48
N PRO A 203 -25.48 27.18 1.53
CA PRO A 203 -26.04 26.35 0.48
C PRO A 203 -27.57 26.46 0.46
N GLY A 204 -28.13 26.61 -0.75
CA GLY A 204 -29.55 26.46 -1.02
C GLY A 204 -29.94 24.98 -1.22
N ALA A 205 -31.25 24.71 -1.32
CA ALA A 205 -31.78 23.35 -1.42
C ALA A 205 -31.22 22.52 -2.60
N ASN A 206 -30.80 23.17 -3.68
CA ASN A 206 -30.31 22.52 -4.90
C ASN A 206 -28.78 22.40 -4.98
N ASP A 207 -28.04 23.05 -4.08
CA ASP A 207 -26.57 23.13 -4.20
C ASP A 207 -25.89 21.78 -3.90
N ALA A 208 -26.45 20.97 -3.01
CA ALA A 208 -25.98 19.59 -2.79
C ALA A 208 -26.12 18.72 -4.06
N GLY A 209 -27.20 18.89 -4.82
CA GLY A 209 -27.39 18.18 -6.10
C GLY A 209 -26.37 18.62 -7.16
N LYS A 210 -26.06 19.92 -7.24
CA LYS A 210 -25.00 20.45 -8.13
C LYS A 210 -23.62 19.90 -7.76
N ALA A 211 -23.31 19.79 -6.47
CA ALA A 211 -22.05 19.19 -6.01
C ALA A 211 -21.95 17.71 -6.40
N ALA A 212 -23.04 16.95 -6.28
CA ALA A 212 -23.09 15.56 -6.71
C ALA A 212 -22.87 15.41 -8.22
N ILE A 213 -23.42 16.31 -9.04
CA ILE A 213 -23.20 16.32 -10.50
C ILE A 213 -21.73 16.57 -10.84
N ILE A 214 -21.06 17.52 -10.16
CA ILE A 214 -19.62 17.76 -10.33
C ILE A 214 -18.85 16.48 -10.01
N LEU A 215 -19.11 15.86 -8.86
CA LEU A 215 -18.41 14.65 -8.43
C LEU A 215 -18.61 13.47 -9.39
N ALA A 216 -19.82 13.30 -9.93
CA ALA A 216 -20.13 12.24 -10.89
C ALA A 216 -19.46 12.44 -12.27
N SER A 217 -18.93 13.64 -12.55
CA SER A 217 -18.29 14.00 -13.82
C SER A 217 -16.76 13.84 -13.81
N VAL A 218 -16.18 13.37 -12.71
CA VAL A 218 -14.73 13.16 -12.55
C VAL A 218 -14.43 11.74 -12.11
N THR A 219 -13.33 11.19 -12.61
CA THR A 219 -12.80 9.89 -12.17
C THR A 219 -11.98 10.02 -10.88
N GLY A 220 -11.78 8.90 -10.20
CA GLY A 220 -10.91 8.86 -9.01
C GLY A 220 -9.47 9.31 -9.28
N LYS A 221 -8.95 9.06 -10.49
CA LYS A 221 -7.60 9.48 -10.88
C LYS A 221 -7.50 11.00 -11.05
N GLU A 222 -8.49 11.61 -11.71
CA GLU A 222 -8.55 13.06 -11.90
C GLU A 222 -8.74 13.78 -10.57
N MET A 223 -9.56 13.23 -9.67
CA MET A 223 -9.71 13.75 -8.30
C MET A 223 -8.39 13.69 -7.53
N LEU A 224 -7.71 12.55 -7.55
CA LEU A 224 -6.44 12.41 -6.86
C LEU A 224 -5.38 13.35 -7.44
N ASP A 225 -5.33 13.53 -8.77
CA ASP A 225 -4.43 14.47 -9.45
C ASP A 225 -4.67 15.91 -8.97
N SER A 226 -5.92 16.34 -8.93
CA SER A 226 -6.29 17.66 -8.43
C SER A 226 -5.91 17.85 -6.96
N ILE A 227 -6.12 16.83 -6.12
CA ILE A 227 -5.75 16.87 -4.70
C ILE A 227 -4.25 17.05 -4.55
N VAL A 228 -3.42 16.21 -5.19
CA VAL A 228 -1.96 16.26 -5.01
C VAL A 228 -1.31 17.49 -5.66
N LYS A 229 -2.01 18.22 -6.52
CA LYS A 229 -1.56 19.50 -7.10
C LYS A 229 -2.03 20.74 -6.34
N SER A 230 -2.97 20.60 -5.40
CA SER A 230 -3.46 21.69 -4.54
C SER A 230 -2.39 22.12 -3.53
#